data_AF-Q12GX9-F1
#
_entry.id   AF-Q12GX9-F1
#
_cell.length_a   1.000
_cell.length_b   1.000
_cell.length_c   1.000
_cell.angle_alpha   90.00
_cell.angle_beta   90.00
_cell.angle_gamma   90.00
#
_symmetry.space_group_name_H-M   'P 1'
#
loop_
_entity.id
_entity.type
_entity.pdbx_description
1 polymer ?
#
loop_
_entity_poly.entity_id
_entity_poly.type
_entity_poly.pdbx_seq_one_letter_code
_entity_poly.pdbx_strand_id
1 'polypeptide(L)'
;MTAPISQDAVPAPAKAASYYERHIFFCLNQRPPGEDSCANHQAQEGFDRCKSQVKAAGLAGPGKVRVNKAGCLDRCAGGPVAVVYPEAVWYSYVDAHDIDEIVESHLKNGQVVERLLMPAHLGR
;
A
#
# COMPACT_ATOMS: atom_id res chain seq x y z
N MET A 1 -52.65 15.31 9.52
CA MET A 1 -52.09 13.97 9.79
C MET A 1 -51.51 13.45 8.48
N THR A 2 -50.26 13.78 8.19
CA THR A 2 -49.58 13.39 6.95
C THR A 2 -48.61 12.27 7.30
N ALA A 3 -48.83 11.07 6.76
CA ALA A 3 -47.98 9.91 7.03
C ALA A 3 -46.56 10.12 6.50
N PRO A 4 -45.51 9.65 7.20
CA PRO A 4 -44.14 9.76 6.72
C PRO A 4 -43.92 8.83 5.52
N ILE A 5 -43.22 9.36 4.52
CA ILE A 5 -42.77 8.64 3.34
C ILE A 5 -41.72 7.61 3.78
N SER A 6 -41.99 6.32 3.57
CA SER A 6 -41.08 5.22 3.86
C SER A 6 -39.79 5.40 3.07
N GLN A 7 -38.66 5.46 3.76
CA GLN A 7 -37.33 5.45 3.16
C GLN A 7 -37.04 4.03 2.70
N ASP A 8 -37.48 3.70 1.49
CA ASP A 8 -37.05 2.47 0.83
C ASP A 8 -35.54 2.61 0.57
N ALA A 9 -34.76 1.95 1.42
CA ALA A 9 -33.31 1.92 1.33
C ALA A 9 -32.91 1.32 -0.03
N VAL A 10 -32.25 2.12 -0.87
CA VAL A 10 -31.65 1.64 -2.11
C VAL A 10 -30.54 0.65 -1.74
N PRO A 11 -30.62 -0.63 -2.17
CA PRO A 11 -29.58 -1.59 -1.86
C PRO A 11 -28.25 -1.13 -2.48
N ALA A 12 -27.18 -1.17 -1.68
CA ALA A 12 -25.84 -0.85 -2.17
C ALA A 12 -25.47 -1.77 -3.34
N PRO A 13 -24.82 -1.25 -4.40
CA PRO A 13 -24.44 -2.08 -5.54
C PRO A 13 -23.52 -3.23 -5.08
N ALA A 14 -23.76 -4.43 -5.61
CA ALA A 14 -22.90 -5.58 -5.36
C ALA A 14 -21.45 -5.21 -5.72
N LYS A 15 -20.51 -5.48 -4.81
CA LYS A 15 -19.09 -5.14 -4.97
C LYS A 15 -18.54 -5.84 -6.21
N ALA A 16 -18.36 -5.11 -7.30
CA ALA A 16 -17.70 -5.62 -8.49
C ALA A 16 -16.32 -6.17 -8.12
N ALA A 17 -15.90 -7.25 -8.77
CA ALA A 17 -14.55 -7.78 -8.60
C ALA A 17 -13.53 -6.66 -8.89
N SER A 18 -12.60 -6.44 -7.97
CA SER A 18 -11.57 -5.41 -8.13
C SER A 18 -10.70 -5.71 -9.37
N TYR A 19 -10.36 -4.68 -10.15
CA TYR A 19 -9.49 -4.86 -11.33
C TYR A 19 -8.10 -5.37 -10.95
N TYR A 20 -7.62 -5.05 -9.74
CA TYR A 20 -6.41 -5.62 -9.15
C TYR A 20 -6.76 -6.32 -7.84
N GLU A 21 -6.17 -7.48 -7.59
CA GLU A 21 -6.29 -8.17 -6.30
C GLU A 21 -5.67 -7.32 -5.18
N ARG A 22 -4.47 -6.77 -5.42
CA ARG A 22 -3.79 -5.88 -4.48
C ARG A 22 -3.19 -4.65 -5.15
N HIS A 23 -3.20 -3.55 -4.41
CA HIS A 23 -2.40 -2.37 -4.70
C HIS A 23 -1.35 -2.21 -3.61
N ILE A 24 -0.09 -2.07 -3.99
CA ILE A 24 0.95 -1.59 -3.08
C ILE A 24 1.36 -0.17 -3.49
N PHE A 25 1.23 0.78 -2.57
CA PHE A 25 1.62 2.18 -2.76
C PHE A 25 2.91 2.46 -2.01
N PHE A 26 3.90 3.01 -2.71
CA PHE A 26 5.15 3.50 -2.12
C PHE A 26 5.10 5.01 -1.99
N CYS A 27 5.34 5.54 -0.79
CA CYS A 27 5.52 6.97 -0.57
C CYS A 27 6.88 7.41 -1.15
N LEU A 28 6.86 8.21 -2.21
CA LEU A 28 8.06 8.75 -2.85
C LEU A 28 8.21 10.27 -2.65
N ASN A 29 7.52 10.80 -1.64
CA ASN A 29 7.50 12.23 -1.39
C ASN A 29 8.88 12.73 -0.94
N GLN A 30 9.37 13.79 -1.59
CA GLN A 30 10.53 14.57 -1.17
C GLN A 30 10.06 15.88 -0.53
N ARG A 31 10.70 16.28 0.56
CA ARG A 31 10.47 17.57 1.24
C ARG A 31 11.63 18.56 1.03
N PRO A 32 11.43 19.85 1.37
CA PRO A 32 12.53 20.81 1.39
C PRO A 32 13.71 20.33 2.26
N PRO A 33 14.94 20.81 1.98
CA PRO A 33 16.10 20.47 2.78
C PRO A 33 15.90 20.77 4.27
N GLY A 34 16.28 19.83 5.13
CA GLY A 34 16.14 19.94 6.59
C GLY A 34 14.88 19.27 7.16
N GLU A 35 13.94 18.85 6.32
CA GLU A 35 12.81 18.01 6.74
C GLU A 35 13.01 16.55 6.31
N ASP A 36 12.60 15.63 7.19
CA ASP A 36 12.66 14.21 6.86
C ASP A 36 11.49 13.75 5.97
N SER A 37 11.76 12.81 5.06
CA SER A 37 10.79 12.33 4.08
C SER A 37 11.19 10.97 3.51
N CYS A 38 10.23 10.18 3.01
CA CYS A 38 10.53 8.84 2.50
C CYS A 38 11.57 8.84 1.36
N ALA A 39 11.62 9.89 0.53
CA ALA A 39 12.63 10.00 -0.52
C ALA A 39 14.08 10.10 0.01
N ASN A 40 14.28 10.53 1.28
CA ASN A 40 15.58 10.51 1.93
C ASN A 40 16.01 9.09 2.38
N HIS A 41 15.09 8.13 2.36
CA HIS A 41 15.27 6.76 2.90
C HIS A 41 15.14 5.70 1.81
N GLN A 42 15.73 5.95 0.63
CA GLN A 42 15.79 4.98 -0.48
C GLN A 42 14.43 4.47 -0.98
N ALA A 43 13.36 5.27 -0.84
CA ALA A 43 12.03 4.82 -1.21
C ALA A 43 11.86 4.56 -2.72
N GLN A 44 12.62 5.28 -3.57
CA GLN A 44 12.58 5.07 -5.03
C GLN A 44 13.18 3.69 -5.39
N GLU A 45 14.27 3.31 -4.73
CA GLU A 45 14.92 2.00 -4.86
C GLU A 45 13.99 0.88 -4.39
N GLY A 46 13.32 1.05 -3.25
CA GLY A 46 12.31 0.11 -2.75
C GLY A 46 11.15 -0.10 -3.74
N PHE A 47 10.63 1.00 -4.31
CA PHE A 47 9.60 0.96 -5.35
C PHE A 47 10.08 0.21 -6.61
N ASP A 48 11.29 0.53 -7.10
CA ASP A 48 11.81 -0.06 -8.33
C ASP A 48 12.08 -1.57 -8.15
N ARG A 49 12.60 -1.97 -6.99
CA ARG A 49 12.76 -3.39 -6.61
C ARG A 49 11.42 -4.11 -6.56
N CYS A 50 10.42 -3.55 -5.89
CA CYS A 50 9.09 -4.17 -5.81
C CYS A 50 8.49 -4.37 -7.21
N LYS A 51 8.58 -3.32 -8.04
CA LYS A 51 8.07 -3.35 -9.42
C LYS A 51 8.78 -4.41 -10.27
N SER A 52 10.10 -4.56 -10.16
CA SER A 52 10.84 -5.58 -10.91
C SER A 52 10.47 -6.98 -10.45
N GLN A 53 10.37 -7.21 -9.14
CA GLN A 53 10.05 -8.53 -8.56
C GLN A 53 8.61 -8.96 -8.86
N VAL A 54 7.63 -8.06 -8.74
CA VAL A 54 6.24 -8.31 -9.15
C VAL A 54 6.15 -8.70 -10.63
N LYS A 55 6.93 -8.04 -11.50
CA LYS A 55 6.99 -8.40 -12.92
C LYS A 55 7.63 -9.78 -13.14
N ALA A 56 8.78 -10.03 -12.50
CA ALA A 56 9.53 -11.28 -12.62
C ALA A 56 8.73 -12.49 -12.12
N ALA A 57 7.95 -12.32 -11.04
CA ALA A 57 7.08 -13.35 -10.49
C ALA A 57 5.76 -13.54 -11.28
N GLY A 58 5.56 -12.81 -12.37
CA GLY A 58 4.32 -12.89 -13.16
C GLY A 58 3.08 -12.36 -12.42
N LEU A 59 3.27 -11.50 -11.41
CA LEU A 59 2.21 -10.93 -10.57
C LEU A 59 1.66 -9.61 -11.09
N ALA A 60 2.16 -9.10 -12.22
CA ALA A 60 1.63 -7.89 -12.83
C ALA A 60 0.42 -8.19 -13.74
N GLY A 61 -0.59 -7.32 -13.70
CA GLY A 61 -1.72 -7.33 -14.63
C GLY A 61 -3.11 -7.40 -13.96
N PRO A 62 -4.18 -7.51 -14.77
CA PRO A 62 -5.55 -7.61 -14.28
C PRO A 62 -5.71 -8.80 -13.33
N GLY A 63 -6.44 -8.58 -12.24
CA GLY A 63 -6.70 -9.58 -11.20
C GLY A 63 -5.49 -9.93 -10.34
N LYS A 64 -4.39 -9.16 -10.41
CA LYS A 64 -3.15 -9.43 -9.66
C LYS A 64 -2.68 -8.18 -8.90
N VAL A 65 -1.37 -7.92 -8.87
CA VAL A 65 -0.76 -6.85 -8.09
C VAL A 65 -0.47 -5.63 -8.96
N ARG A 66 -0.81 -4.45 -8.45
CA ARG A 66 -0.38 -3.16 -8.99
C ARG A 66 0.58 -2.48 -8.02
N VAL A 67 1.77 -2.14 -8.51
CA VAL A 67 2.75 -1.31 -7.79
C VAL A 67 2.55 0.16 -8.19
N ASN A 68 2.24 1.01 -7.22
CA ASN A 68 1.87 2.41 -7.39
C ASN A 68 2.88 3.35 -6.70
N LYS A 69 3.12 4.50 -7.33
CA LYS A 69 3.77 5.65 -6.67
C LYS A 69 2.71 6.45 -5.91
N ALA A 70 3.06 6.97 -4.74
CA ALA A 70 2.23 7.86 -3.95
C ALA A 70 3.02 9.10 -3.48
N GLY A 71 2.28 10.17 -3.19
CA GLY A 71 2.78 11.30 -2.42
C GLY A 71 2.89 10.97 -0.93
N CYS A 72 2.96 11.99 -0.08
CA CYS A 72 3.04 11.80 1.37
C CYS A 72 1.82 11.02 1.88
N LEU A 73 2.06 9.96 2.65
CA LEU A 73 1.02 9.16 3.30
C LEU A 73 0.77 9.56 4.76
N ASP A 74 1.36 10.67 5.21
CA ASP A 74 1.26 11.23 6.57
C ASP A 74 1.78 10.32 7.70
N ARG A 75 2.77 9.49 7.35
CA ARG A 75 3.39 8.47 8.21
C ARG A 75 4.92 8.57 8.21
N CYS A 76 5.45 9.80 8.09
CA CYS A 76 6.88 10.04 7.85
C CYS A 76 7.78 9.58 9.00
N ALA A 77 7.31 9.56 10.25
CA ALA A 77 8.06 9.06 11.40
C ALA A 77 8.42 7.57 11.33
N GLY A 78 7.78 6.81 10.44
CA GLY A 78 8.12 5.41 10.12
C GLY A 78 8.67 5.22 8.70
N GLY A 79 9.14 6.30 8.05
CA GLY A 79 9.66 6.26 6.68
C GLY A 79 10.87 5.33 6.52
N PRO A 80 11.04 4.68 5.35
CA PRO A 80 10.19 4.77 4.15
C PRO A 80 8.92 3.91 4.28
N VAL A 81 7.81 4.39 3.70
CA VAL A 81 6.48 3.79 3.90
C VAL A 81 5.94 3.14 2.63
N ALA A 82 5.41 1.93 2.77
CA ALA A 82 4.54 1.29 1.79
C ALA A 82 3.22 0.85 2.44
N VAL A 83 2.12 0.87 1.68
CA VAL A 83 0.81 0.35 2.12
C VAL A 83 0.20 -0.56 1.09
N VAL A 84 -0.33 -1.70 1.53
CA VAL A 84 -1.02 -2.68 0.70
C VAL A 84 -2.53 -2.63 0.96
N TYR A 85 -3.29 -2.44 -0.12
CA TYR A 85 -4.76 -2.56 -0.14
C TYR A 85 -5.17 -3.81 -0.92
N PRO A 86 -6.33 -4.42 -0.60
CA PRO A 86 -7.40 -3.92 0.28
C PRO A 86 -7.19 -4.13 1.79
N GLU A 87 -6.18 -4.86 2.22
CA GLU A 87 -5.95 -5.24 3.62
C GLU A 87 -5.56 -4.05 4.53
N ALA A 88 -5.18 -2.92 3.94
CA ALA A 88 -4.70 -1.73 4.63
C ALA A 88 -3.50 -2.02 5.55
N VAL A 89 -2.59 -2.86 5.07
CA VAL A 89 -1.36 -3.26 5.77
C VAL A 89 -0.26 -2.24 5.49
N TRP A 90 0.30 -1.68 6.55
CA TRP A 90 1.31 -0.63 6.49
C TRP A 90 2.67 -1.18 6.85
N TYR A 91 3.65 -0.97 5.97
CA TYR A 91 5.03 -1.40 6.15
C TYR A 91 5.98 -0.21 6.29
N SER A 92 6.96 -0.38 7.16
CA SER A 92 8.26 0.28 7.11
C SER A 92 9.30 -0.75 6.68
N TYR A 93 10.23 -0.38 5.82
CA TYR A 93 11.25 -1.29 5.28
C TYR A 93 12.63 -0.62 5.26
N VAL A 94 13.68 -1.42 5.30
CA VAL A 94 15.06 -0.94 5.43
C VAL A 94 15.86 -1.22 4.16
N ASP A 95 15.64 -2.36 3.51
CA ASP A 95 16.47 -2.80 2.38
C ASP A 95 15.71 -3.57 1.30
N ALA A 96 16.45 -4.09 0.32
CA ALA A 96 15.88 -4.87 -0.77
C ALA A 96 15.32 -6.24 -0.32
N HIS A 97 15.85 -6.83 0.76
CA HIS A 97 15.35 -8.12 1.26
C HIS A 97 13.96 -7.97 1.88
N ASP A 98 13.72 -6.88 2.60
CA ASP A 98 12.39 -6.54 3.11
C ASP A 98 11.37 -6.43 1.97
N ILE A 99 11.75 -5.81 0.86
CA ILE A 99 10.90 -5.70 -0.33
C ILE A 99 10.65 -7.07 -0.97
N ASP A 100 11.68 -7.91 -1.08
CA ASP A 100 11.54 -9.26 -1.61
C ASP A 100 10.59 -10.12 -0.76
N GLU A 101 10.68 -10.02 0.56
CA GLU A 101 9.79 -10.72 1.49
C GLU A 101 8.35 -10.19 1.37
N ILE A 102 8.13 -8.88 1.25
CA ILE A 102 6.80 -8.32 1.00
C ILE A 102 6.19 -8.87 -0.30
N VAL A 103 7.00 -8.98 -1.36
CA VAL A 103 6.53 -9.50 -2.64
C VAL A 103 6.17 -10.98 -2.54
N GLU A 104 7.06 -11.81 -1.98
CA GLU A 104 6.86 -13.25 -1.92
C GLU A 104 5.81 -13.64 -0.87
N SER A 105 5.89 -13.12 0.36
CA SER A 105 4.97 -13.47 1.42
C SER A 105 3.60 -12.80 1.21
N HIS A 106 3.57 -11.47 1.10
CA HIS A 106 2.29 -10.76 1.15
C HIS A 106 1.63 -10.65 -0.22
N LEU A 107 2.33 -10.12 -1.22
CA LEU A 107 1.72 -9.81 -2.51
C LEU A 107 1.34 -11.07 -3.29
N LYS A 108 2.18 -12.11 -3.21
CA LYS A 108 1.97 -13.41 -3.87
C LYS A 108 1.15 -14.40 -3.04
N ASN A 109 1.50 -14.59 -1.76
CA ASN A 109 0.92 -15.65 -0.93
C ASN A 109 -0.13 -15.13 0.08
N GLY A 110 -0.41 -13.83 0.11
CA GLY A 110 -1.40 -13.23 1.02
C GLY A 110 -0.99 -13.25 2.49
N GLN A 111 0.28 -13.49 2.81
CA GLN A 111 0.80 -13.61 4.17
C GLN A 111 1.52 -12.32 4.58
N VAL A 112 0.98 -11.63 5.59
CA VAL A 112 1.55 -10.37 6.11
C VAL A 112 2.92 -10.61 6.74
N VAL A 113 3.87 -9.71 6.44
CA VAL A 113 5.21 -9.75 7.01
C VAL A 113 5.21 -9.00 8.34
N GLU A 114 4.85 -9.68 9.43
CA GLU A 114 4.58 -9.04 10.73
C GLU A 114 5.74 -8.19 11.26
N ARG A 115 6.98 -8.64 11.05
CA ARG A 115 8.19 -7.91 11.50
C ARG A 115 8.37 -6.53 10.86
N LEU A 116 7.72 -6.28 9.71
CA LEU A 116 7.80 -5.01 8.97
C LEU A 116 6.60 -4.10 9.24
N LEU A 117 5.62 -4.55 10.05
CA LEU A 117 4.44 -3.76 10.33
C LEU A 117 4.79 -2.45 11.01
N MET A 118 4.30 -1.36 10.43
CA MET A 118 4.47 -0.04 11.03
C MET A 118 3.61 0.08 12.29
N PRO A 119 4.17 0.52 13.43
CA PRO A 119 3.38 0.77 14.64
C PRO A 119 2.23 1.77 14.40
N ALA A 120 1.04 1.46 14.89
CA ALA A 120 -0.18 2.22 14.60
C ALA A 120 -0.11 3.71 15.01
N HIS A 121 0.66 4.05 16.04
CA HIS A 121 0.74 5.40 16.60
C HIS A 121 1.71 6.34 15.86
N LEU A 122 2.53 5.85 14.94
CA LEU A 122 3.51 6.69 14.22
C LEU A 122 2.83 7.58 13.20
N GLY A 123 2.88 8.90 13.39
CA GLY A 123 2.33 9.87 12.46
C GLY A 123 3.37 10.38 11.46
N ARG A 124 3.23 11.66 11.12
CA ARG A 124 4.23 12.43 10.39
C ARG A 124 5.49 12.63 11.22
#